data_AF-G9MSU0-F1
#
_entry.id   AF-G9MSU0-F1
#
_cell.length_a   1.000
_cell.length_b   1.000
_cell.length_c   1.000
_cell.angle_alpha   90.00
_cell.angle_beta   90.00
_cell.angle_gamma   90.00
#
_symmetry.space_group_name_H-M   'P 1'
#
loop_
_entity.id
_entity.type
_entity.pdbx_description
1 polymer ?
#
loop_
_entity_poly.entity_id
_entity_poly.type
_entity_poly.pdbx_seq_one_letter_code
_entity_poly.pdbx_strand_id
1 'polypeptide(L)'
;MSVAAPPQGLGSNFNYFLADGGNAITGLNVEITFAEPLISASNGFGFQLNGYAQELAGAPKTTPNWQQYVVFSQPGDRTLYGIIDNWSGTVPAGTYAQIINDESKITTLSKANQIPAGATINIAPIFNSNNVITGVTYIYTPPGGQAASTSVTLTDLDIYGTSKRITSAYESPISALTLNIVGDYNGNDGVFTSGSGTIVYTAAQPLTVLTTEPSYTAFQDGTGETANTVYGKLPVSGSTTITQTWSISADGSPRVGPAIGHKLPIPPSGRKNSRK
;
A
#
# COMPACT_ATOMS: atom_id res chain seq x y z
N MET A 1 1.84 -11.39 -24.34
CA MET A 1 2.29 -10.00 -24.58
C MET A 1 2.22 -9.23 -23.26
N SER A 2 3.13 -8.30 -23.02
CA SER A 2 3.14 -7.45 -21.83
C SER A 2 2.83 -5.99 -22.17
N VAL A 3 2.24 -5.27 -21.22
CA VAL A 3 2.02 -3.82 -21.33
C VAL A 3 3.38 -3.12 -21.35
N ALA A 4 3.51 -2.05 -22.13
CA ALA A 4 4.70 -1.20 -22.06
C ALA A 4 4.92 -0.70 -20.64
N ALA A 5 6.17 -0.46 -20.24
CA ALA A 5 6.41 0.19 -18.95
C ALA A 5 5.84 1.62 -19.00
N PRO A 6 5.33 2.16 -17.88
CA PRO A 6 5.03 3.58 -17.78
C PRO A 6 6.25 4.43 -18.15
N PRO A 7 6.08 5.65 -18.68
CA PRO A 7 7.18 6.57 -19.00
C PRO A 7 8.14 6.81 -17.81
N GLN A 8 7.56 6.80 -16.62
CA GLN A 8 8.20 6.91 -15.31
C GLN A 8 9.10 5.71 -14.94
N GLY A 9 8.90 4.56 -15.58
CA GLY A 9 9.55 3.30 -15.25
C GLY A 9 8.75 2.40 -14.32
N LEU A 10 9.36 1.28 -13.92
CA LEU A 10 8.79 0.28 -13.01
C LEU A 10 9.75 0.03 -11.85
N GLY A 11 9.60 0.81 -10.79
CA GLY A 11 10.42 0.68 -9.60
C GLY A 11 10.13 1.76 -8.58
N SER A 12 10.66 1.58 -7.37
CA SER A 12 10.50 2.54 -6.28
C SER A 12 9.01 2.80 -5.99
N ASN A 13 8.62 4.06 -5.89
CA ASN A 13 7.27 4.54 -5.66
C ASN A 13 6.38 4.59 -6.91
N PHE A 14 6.81 4.00 -8.04
CA PHE A 14 6.00 3.99 -9.26
C PHE A 14 5.81 2.58 -9.82
N ASN A 15 4.55 2.25 -10.09
CA ASN A 15 4.13 0.96 -10.63
C ASN A 15 2.94 1.17 -11.60
N TYR A 16 2.47 0.09 -12.22
CA TYR A 16 1.22 0.11 -12.97
C TYR A 16 0.03 0.42 -12.07
N PHE A 17 -0.98 1.05 -12.67
CA PHE A 17 -2.32 1.09 -12.12
C PHE A 17 -3.08 -0.18 -12.53
N LEU A 18 -3.73 -0.82 -11.57
CA LEU A 18 -4.71 -1.87 -11.82
C LEU A 18 -6.10 -1.28 -11.59
N ALA A 19 -6.98 -1.36 -12.59
CA ALA A 19 -8.28 -0.69 -12.53
C ALA A 19 -9.38 -1.50 -13.23
N ASP A 20 -10.64 -1.18 -12.90
CA ASP A 20 -11.81 -1.78 -13.53
C ASP A 20 -12.69 -0.72 -14.23
N GLY A 21 -12.08 0.11 -15.07
CA GLY A 21 -12.83 1.03 -15.95
C GLY A 21 -13.74 2.03 -15.24
N GLY A 22 -13.43 2.39 -13.99
CA GLY A 22 -14.24 3.28 -13.16
C GLY A 22 -15.26 2.58 -12.26
N ASN A 23 -15.41 1.25 -12.36
CA ASN A 23 -16.21 0.47 -11.44
C ASN A 23 -15.49 0.24 -10.11
N ALA A 24 -16.26 -0.08 -9.06
CA ALA A 24 -15.71 -0.44 -7.76
C ALA A 24 -14.98 -1.79 -7.83
N ILE A 25 -13.73 -1.82 -7.37
CA ILE A 25 -12.96 -3.04 -7.20
C ILE A 25 -13.39 -3.71 -5.90
N THR A 26 -13.75 -5.00 -5.96
CA THR A 26 -14.15 -5.79 -4.78
C THR A 26 -13.41 -7.12 -4.70
N GLY A 27 -13.49 -7.79 -3.55
CA GLY A 27 -12.84 -9.08 -3.31
C GLY A 27 -11.31 -9.02 -3.44
N LEU A 28 -10.72 -7.85 -3.19
CA LEU A 28 -9.31 -7.60 -3.37
C LEU A 28 -8.47 -8.34 -2.31
N ASN A 29 -7.48 -9.10 -2.77
CA ASN A 29 -6.38 -9.62 -1.96
C ASN A 29 -5.07 -9.37 -2.70
N VAL A 30 -4.13 -8.70 -2.03
CA VAL A 30 -2.77 -8.49 -2.56
C VAL A 30 -1.80 -9.32 -1.73
N GLU A 31 -1.23 -10.35 -2.34
CA GLU A 31 -0.25 -11.23 -1.72
C GLU A 31 1.15 -10.88 -2.23
N ILE A 32 2.09 -10.70 -1.32
CA ILE A 32 3.50 -10.47 -1.59
C ILE A 32 4.27 -11.68 -1.11
N THR A 33 4.99 -12.33 -2.01
CA THR A 33 5.86 -13.46 -1.71
C THR A 33 7.32 -13.03 -1.77
N PHE A 34 8.15 -13.71 -0.98
CA PHE A 34 9.57 -13.44 -0.86
C PHE A 34 10.35 -14.68 -1.30
N ALA A 35 10.86 -14.68 -2.54
CA ALA A 35 11.74 -15.74 -3.04
C ALA A 35 13.14 -15.65 -2.41
N GLU A 36 13.63 -14.43 -2.23
CA GLU A 36 14.83 -14.10 -1.44
C GLU A 36 14.44 -13.29 -0.20
N PRO A 37 15.25 -13.32 0.88
CA PRO A 37 14.96 -12.50 2.04
C PRO A 37 15.02 -11.01 1.66
N LEU A 38 13.99 -10.23 2.01
CA LEU A 38 14.09 -8.78 1.94
C LEU A 38 14.92 -8.31 3.13
N ILE A 39 16.04 -7.64 2.87
CA ILE A 39 16.93 -7.11 3.92
C ILE A 39 17.09 -5.61 3.73
N SER A 40 16.68 -4.83 4.74
CA SER A 40 16.85 -3.37 4.77
C SER A 40 18.17 -2.98 5.43
N ALA A 41 18.93 -2.12 4.77
CA ALA A 41 20.23 -1.63 5.25
C ALA A 41 20.10 -0.48 6.27
N SER A 42 18.98 0.26 6.27
CA SER A 42 18.87 1.52 7.02
C SER A 42 17.47 1.81 7.55
N ASN A 43 16.46 1.80 6.68
CA ASN A 43 15.21 2.55 6.90
C ASN A 43 13.97 1.67 7.09
N GLY A 44 14.14 0.45 7.61
CA GLY A 44 13.02 -0.50 7.70
C GLY A 44 12.45 -0.81 6.31
N PHE A 45 11.17 -1.09 6.22
CA PHE A 45 10.49 -1.35 4.94
C PHE A 45 8.98 -1.07 5.05
N GLY A 46 8.37 -0.74 3.92
CA GLY A 46 6.94 -0.56 3.76
C GLY A 46 6.41 -1.23 2.49
N PHE A 47 5.25 -1.87 2.59
CA PHE A 47 4.47 -2.44 1.50
C PHE A 47 3.16 -1.68 1.42
N GLN A 48 3.06 -0.76 0.47
CA GLN A 48 2.00 0.23 0.43
C GLN A 48 1.00 -0.09 -0.67
N LEU A 49 -0.20 -0.55 -0.28
CA LEU A 49 -1.33 -0.70 -1.17
C LEU A 49 -2.06 0.64 -1.23
N ASN A 50 -1.97 1.29 -2.37
CA ASN A 50 -2.60 2.57 -2.64
C ASN A 50 -3.93 2.34 -3.36
N GLY A 51 -5.05 2.59 -2.69
CA GLY A 51 -6.39 2.54 -3.24
C GLY A 51 -6.86 3.93 -3.67
N TYR A 52 -7.20 4.08 -4.95
CA TYR A 52 -7.69 5.32 -5.52
C TYR A 52 -9.21 5.27 -5.59
N ALA A 53 -9.87 6.19 -4.89
CA ALA A 53 -11.32 6.21 -4.84
C ALA A 53 -11.92 6.58 -6.19
N GLN A 54 -13.13 6.05 -6.43
CA GLN A 54 -13.93 6.45 -7.57
C GLN A 54 -14.34 7.92 -7.43
N GLU A 55 -14.26 8.68 -8.53
CA GLU A 55 -14.88 10.00 -8.58
C GLU A 55 -16.41 9.87 -8.61
N LEU A 56 -17.07 10.15 -7.48
CA LEU A 56 -18.51 10.05 -7.31
C LEU A 56 -19.13 11.45 -7.18
N ALA A 57 -19.99 11.81 -8.13
CA ALA A 57 -20.71 13.08 -8.10
C ALA A 57 -21.57 13.19 -6.83
N GLY A 58 -21.36 14.26 -6.05
CA GLY A 58 -22.09 14.50 -4.80
C GLY A 58 -21.61 13.65 -3.61
N ALA A 59 -20.47 12.96 -3.71
CA ALA A 59 -19.87 12.29 -2.58
C ALA A 59 -19.69 13.26 -1.39
N PRO A 60 -19.98 12.82 -0.15
CA PRO A 60 -19.68 13.61 1.04
C PRO A 60 -18.22 14.05 1.04
N LYS A 61 -17.94 15.27 1.54
CA LYS A 61 -16.56 15.77 1.70
C LYS A 61 -15.69 14.89 2.63
N THR A 62 -16.33 14.03 3.41
CA THR A 62 -15.71 13.06 4.31
C THR A 62 -15.25 11.78 3.60
N THR A 63 -15.69 11.56 2.36
CA THR A 63 -15.32 10.38 1.57
C THR A 63 -13.82 10.46 1.26
N PRO A 64 -13.03 9.43 1.59
CA PRO A 64 -11.62 9.41 1.23
C PRO A 64 -11.46 9.33 -0.29
N ASN A 65 -10.54 10.13 -0.83
CA ASN A 65 -10.15 10.09 -2.24
C ASN A 65 -8.97 9.14 -2.45
N TRP A 66 -8.16 8.93 -1.41
CA TRP A 66 -7.02 8.04 -1.39
C TRP A 66 -7.02 7.23 -0.10
N GLN A 67 -6.90 5.92 -0.24
CA GLN A 67 -7.04 4.95 0.83
C GLN A 67 -5.81 4.06 0.85
N GLN A 68 -4.93 4.23 1.83
CA GLN A 68 -3.67 3.52 1.88
C GLN A 68 -3.70 2.45 2.97
N TYR A 69 -3.34 1.23 2.58
CA TYR A 69 -3.22 0.09 3.48
C TYR A 69 -1.78 -0.40 3.43
N VAL A 70 -1.07 -0.30 4.55
CA VAL A 70 0.38 -0.50 4.57
C VAL A 70 0.74 -1.61 5.54
N VAL A 71 1.69 -2.46 5.14
CA VAL A 71 2.43 -3.30 6.08
C VAL A 71 3.84 -2.74 6.21
N PHE A 72 4.32 -2.47 7.42
CA PHE A 72 5.65 -1.89 7.60
C PHE A 72 6.34 -2.33 8.90
N SER A 73 7.65 -2.11 8.96
CA SER A 73 8.48 -2.22 10.16
C SER A 73 9.48 -1.08 10.21
N GLN A 74 9.70 -0.52 11.40
CA GLN A 74 10.67 0.53 11.64
C GLN A 74 12.12 0.01 11.64
N PRO A 75 13.12 0.89 11.43
CA PRO A 75 14.53 0.57 11.60
C PRO A 75 14.81 -0.04 12.98
N GLY A 76 15.35 -1.26 12.98
CA GLY A 76 15.74 -1.96 14.21
C GLY A 76 14.58 -2.51 15.04
N ASP A 77 13.32 -2.25 14.67
CA ASP A 77 12.16 -2.90 15.28
C ASP A 77 11.97 -4.29 14.65
N ARG A 78 11.39 -5.19 15.46
CA ARG A 78 10.94 -6.52 15.03
C ARG A 78 9.43 -6.58 14.88
N THR A 79 8.71 -5.53 15.24
CA THR A 79 7.26 -5.52 15.15
C THR A 79 6.84 -5.23 13.72
N LEU A 80 6.00 -6.11 13.17
CA LEU A 80 5.36 -5.88 11.89
C LEU A 80 3.97 -5.30 12.16
N TYR A 81 3.70 -4.15 11.58
CA TYR A 81 2.45 -3.41 11.76
C TYR A 81 1.65 -3.37 10.47
N GLY A 82 0.32 -3.28 10.61
CA GLY A 82 -0.61 -2.87 9.58
C GLY A 82 -1.09 -1.45 9.85
N ILE A 83 -1.08 -0.58 8.84
CA ILE A 83 -1.49 0.83 8.93
C ILE A 83 -2.64 1.10 7.98
N ILE A 84 -3.66 1.79 8.47
CA ILE A 84 -4.69 2.40 7.64
C ILE A 84 -4.43 3.90 7.62
N ASP A 85 -4.15 4.45 6.43
CA ASP A 85 -3.97 5.89 6.21
C ASP A 85 -4.89 6.36 5.08
N ASN A 86 -6.03 6.92 5.45
CA ASN A 86 -7.05 7.39 4.51
C ASN A 86 -7.06 8.91 4.47
N TRP A 87 -7.17 9.47 3.27
CA TRP A 87 -7.03 10.91 3.01
C TRP A 87 -8.27 11.46 2.29
N SER A 88 -8.73 12.63 2.72
CA SER A 88 -9.77 13.38 2.01
C SER A 88 -9.15 14.18 0.86
N GLY A 89 -9.76 14.14 -0.33
CA GLY A 89 -9.59 15.18 -1.35
C GLY A 89 -8.22 15.27 -2.04
N THR A 90 -8.13 16.23 -2.97
CA THR A 90 -6.85 16.82 -3.39
C THR A 90 -6.20 17.46 -2.17
N VAL A 91 -5.02 16.98 -1.77
CA VAL A 91 -4.29 17.49 -0.61
C VAL A 91 -3.38 18.63 -1.09
N PRO A 92 -3.65 19.91 -0.78
CA PRO A 92 -2.71 20.98 -1.09
C PRO A 92 -1.33 20.67 -0.50
N ALA A 93 -0.27 20.93 -1.27
CA ALA A 93 1.11 20.75 -0.81
C ALA A 93 1.33 21.44 0.55
N GLY A 94 1.83 20.69 1.53
CA GLY A 94 2.08 21.18 2.88
C GLY A 94 0.87 21.20 3.83
N THR A 95 -0.29 20.69 3.39
CA THR A 95 -1.45 20.47 4.27
C THR A 95 -1.66 18.98 4.55
N TYR A 96 -2.30 18.67 5.67
CA TYR A 96 -2.72 17.31 6.00
C TYR A 96 -4.24 17.25 5.96
N ALA A 97 -4.78 16.37 5.12
CA ALA A 97 -6.21 16.09 5.04
C ALA A 97 -6.48 14.61 5.40
N GLN A 98 -5.72 14.11 6.38
CA GLN A 98 -5.86 12.74 6.88
C GLN A 98 -7.18 12.58 7.62
N ILE A 99 -7.90 11.54 7.23
CA ILE A 99 -9.14 11.09 7.85
C ILE A 99 -8.81 10.00 8.89
N ILE A 100 -7.96 9.05 8.53
CA ILE A 100 -7.57 7.92 9.38
C ILE A 100 -6.05 7.83 9.33
N ASN A 101 -5.42 7.59 10.48
CA ASN A 101 -4.03 7.19 10.60
C ASN A 101 -3.93 6.29 11.83
N ASP A 102 -4.20 5.00 11.60
CA ASP A 102 -4.30 3.98 12.63
C ASP A 102 -3.25 2.89 12.43
N GLU A 103 -2.79 2.31 13.53
CA GLU A 103 -1.76 1.29 13.57
C GLU A 103 -2.17 0.09 14.40
N SER A 104 -2.03 -1.10 13.81
CA SER A 104 -2.29 -2.37 14.49
C SER A 104 -1.08 -3.29 14.37
N LYS A 105 -0.74 -3.99 15.46
CA LYS A 105 0.32 -5.00 15.42
C LYS A 105 -0.17 -6.26 14.71
N ILE A 106 0.56 -6.71 13.69
CA ILE A 106 0.32 -8.01 13.04
C ILE A 106 1.04 -9.10 13.83
N THR A 107 2.36 -8.95 14.01
CA THR A 107 3.21 -9.96 14.66
C THR A 107 4.57 -9.39 15.09
N THR A 108 5.44 -10.25 15.62
CA THR A 108 6.86 -9.95 15.86
C THR A 108 7.73 -10.87 15.01
N LEU A 109 8.53 -10.27 14.13
CA LEU A 109 9.51 -10.91 13.27
C LEU A 109 10.64 -11.56 14.08
N SER A 110 11.27 -12.58 13.48
CA SER A 110 12.42 -13.25 14.08
C SER A 110 13.67 -12.36 14.09
N LYS A 111 13.82 -11.48 13.10
CA LYS A 111 14.92 -10.52 12.95
C LYS A 111 14.38 -9.14 12.59
N ALA A 112 15.01 -8.09 13.11
CA ALA A 112 14.72 -6.73 12.70
C ALA A 112 15.18 -6.50 11.26
N ASN A 113 14.57 -5.54 10.56
CA ASN A 113 14.94 -5.13 9.19
C ASN A 113 14.92 -6.27 8.15
N GLN A 114 14.25 -7.39 8.43
CA GLN A 114 14.25 -8.54 7.54
C GLN A 114 12.88 -9.21 7.45
N ILE A 115 12.44 -9.49 6.22
CA ILE A 115 11.44 -10.50 5.91
C ILE A 115 12.18 -11.74 5.35
N PRO A 116 12.02 -12.93 5.94
CA PRO A 116 12.73 -14.12 5.47
C PRO A 116 12.18 -14.64 4.13
N ALA A 117 13.03 -15.31 3.35
CA ALA A 117 12.60 -16.03 2.15
C ALA A 117 11.57 -17.12 2.49
N GLY A 118 10.58 -17.30 1.62
CA GLY A 118 9.44 -18.20 1.79
C GLY A 118 8.31 -17.64 2.64
N ALA A 119 8.42 -16.40 3.14
CA ALA A 119 7.31 -15.74 3.82
C ALA A 119 6.28 -15.22 2.81
N THR A 120 5.08 -14.92 3.30
CA THR A 120 4.08 -14.15 2.57
C THR A 120 3.50 -13.04 3.44
N ILE A 121 3.10 -11.95 2.78
CA ILE A 121 2.30 -10.87 3.37
C ILE A 121 1.04 -10.72 2.52
N ASN A 122 -0.13 -10.66 3.16
CA ASN A 122 -1.38 -10.34 2.48
C ASN A 122 -1.97 -9.05 3.05
N ILE A 123 -2.44 -8.20 2.14
CA ILE A 123 -3.26 -7.02 2.44
C ILE A 123 -4.62 -7.26 1.79
N ALA A 124 -5.65 -7.45 2.60
CA ALA A 124 -6.99 -7.85 2.16
C ALA A 124 -8.04 -6.85 2.66
N PRO A 125 -8.38 -5.80 1.88
CA PRO A 125 -9.50 -4.93 2.19
C PRO A 125 -10.82 -5.70 2.31
N ILE A 126 -11.66 -5.27 3.23
CA ILE A 126 -12.97 -5.85 3.54
C ILE A 126 -14.03 -4.96 2.89
N PHE A 127 -14.94 -5.56 2.13
CA PHE A 127 -15.98 -4.85 1.39
C PHE A 127 -17.36 -5.17 1.97
N ASN A 128 -18.27 -4.20 1.96
CA ASN A 128 -19.69 -4.44 2.25
C ASN A 128 -20.52 -4.63 0.97
N SER A 129 -21.84 -4.78 1.13
CA SER A 129 -22.78 -4.94 0.01
C SER A 129 -22.93 -3.72 -0.89
N ASN A 130 -22.43 -2.55 -0.48
CA ASN A 130 -22.35 -1.34 -1.29
C ASN A 130 -21.01 -1.20 -2.01
N ASN A 131 -20.15 -2.24 -1.97
CA ASN A 131 -18.83 -2.30 -2.60
C ASN A 131 -17.83 -1.25 -2.08
N VAL A 132 -18.06 -0.69 -0.89
CA VAL A 132 -17.12 0.21 -0.23
C VAL A 132 -16.23 -0.55 0.74
N ILE A 133 -15.01 -0.06 0.97
CA ILE A 133 -14.12 -0.65 1.95
C ILE A 133 -14.57 -0.26 3.36
N THR A 134 -14.79 -1.26 4.22
CA THR A 134 -15.22 -1.09 5.62
C THR A 134 -14.15 -1.53 6.62
N GLY A 135 -13.03 -2.04 6.15
CA GLY A 135 -11.94 -2.52 6.98
C GLY A 135 -10.85 -3.18 6.16
N VAL A 136 -9.88 -3.78 6.83
CA VAL A 136 -8.78 -4.51 6.20
C VAL A 136 -8.28 -5.60 7.12
N THR A 137 -7.88 -6.71 6.53
CA THR A 137 -7.14 -7.77 7.22
C THR A 137 -5.71 -7.80 6.70
N TYR A 138 -4.76 -7.72 7.61
CA TYR A 138 -3.34 -7.92 7.34
C TYR A 138 -2.91 -9.30 7.82
N ILE A 139 -2.19 -10.03 6.98
CA ILE A 139 -1.75 -11.39 7.28
C ILE A 139 -0.25 -11.48 7.01
N TYR A 140 0.49 -12.09 7.92
CA TYR A 140 1.87 -12.48 7.71
C TYR A 140 2.02 -13.98 7.96
N THR A 141 2.54 -14.70 6.97
CA THR A 141 2.85 -16.12 7.09
C THR A 141 4.36 -16.32 7.05
N PRO A 142 5.00 -16.74 8.15
CA PRO A 142 6.43 -17.06 8.13
C PRO A 142 6.68 -18.34 7.32
N PRO A 143 7.93 -18.56 6.85
CA PRO A 143 8.28 -19.74 6.07
C PRO A 143 8.03 -21.02 6.87
N GLY A 144 7.13 -21.88 6.38
CA GLY A 144 6.78 -23.15 7.04
C GLY A 144 6.08 -23.01 8.39
N GLY A 145 5.65 -21.81 8.78
CA GLY A 145 4.97 -21.57 10.06
C GLY A 145 3.51 -21.16 9.88
N GLN A 146 2.83 -20.93 11.01
CA GLN A 146 1.42 -20.52 11.03
C GLN A 146 1.27 -19.02 10.75
N ALA A 147 0.23 -18.67 10.00
CA ALA A 147 -0.12 -17.29 9.73
C ALA A 147 -0.52 -16.56 11.02
N ALA A 148 -0.05 -15.31 11.15
CA ALA A 148 -0.54 -14.34 12.10
C ALA A 148 -1.33 -13.27 11.36
N SER A 149 -2.46 -12.83 11.92
CA SER A 149 -3.31 -11.84 11.29
C SER A 149 -3.88 -10.84 12.27
N THR A 150 -4.15 -9.64 11.79
CA THR A 150 -4.95 -8.62 12.47
C THR A 150 -5.99 -8.06 11.49
N SER A 151 -7.19 -7.81 11.98
CA SER A 151 -8.29 -7.23 11.20
C SER A 151 -8.79 -5.98 11.91
N VAL A 152 -9.00 -4.92 11.13
CA VAL A 152 -9.45 -3.62 11.65
C VAL A 152 -10.68 -3.18 10.86
N THR A 153 -11.74 -2.81 11.58
CA THR A 153 -12.96 -2.22 11.02
C THR A 153 -12.85 -0.71 11.08
N LEU A 154 -13.19 0.00 9.99
CA LEU A 154 -13.02 1.45 9.93
C LEU A 154 -13.86 2.19 10.98
N THR A 155 -15.10 1.75 11.22
CA THR A 155 -16.00 2.37 12.20
C THR A 155 -15.59 2.17 13.65
N ASP A 156 -14.60 1.28 13.92
CA ASP A 156 -13.99 1.13 15.24
C ASP A 156 -12.97 2.23 15.55
N LEU A 157 -12.56 3.00 14.54
CA LEU A 157 -11.52 4.02 14.63
C LEU A 157 -12.09 5.42 14.89
N ASP A 158 -11.22 6.29 15.39
CA ASP A 158 -11.47 7.72 15.50
C ASP A 158 -11.01 8.45 14.23
N ILE A 159 -11.71 9.53 13.88
CA ILE A 159 -11.22 10.50 12.91
C ILE A 159 -9.92 11.08 13.44
N TYR A 160 -8.89 11.03 12.59
CA TYR A 160 -7.54 11.44 12.94
C TYR A 160 -7.48 12.81 13.60
N GLY A 161 -6.79 12.88 14.74
CA GLY A 161 -6.64 14.11 15.53
C GLY A 161 -7.88 14.51 16.34
N THR A 162 -8.89 13.65 16.42
CA THR A 162 -10.13 13.91 17.17
C THR A 162 -10.55 12.69 18.00
N SER A 163 -11.61 12.82 18.80
CA SER A 163 -12.29 11.71 19.51
C SER A 163 -13.64 11.33 18.89
N LYS A 164 -13.90 11.80 17.66
CA LYS A 164 -15.14 11.48 16.93
C LYS A 164 -14.92 10.20 16.14
N ARG A 165 -15.91 9.30 16.15
CA ARG A 165 -15.84 8.04 15.41
C ARG A 165 -15.94 8.22 13.91
N ILE A 166 -15.23 7.36 13.20
CA ILE A 166 -15.49 7.04 11.80
C ILE A 166 -16.88 6.42 11.68
N THR A 167 -17.61 6.83 10.65
CA THR A 167 -18.92 6.31 10.29
C THR A 167 -18.92 5.84 8.83
N SER A 168 -20.01 5.26 8.37
CA SER A 168 -20.16 4.86 6.96
C SER A 168 -20.02 6.02 5.96
N ALA A 169 -20.09 7.28 6.40
CA ALA A 169 -19.84 8.46 5.56
C ALA A 169 -18.36 8.65 5.20
N TYR A 170 -17.46 7.85 5.76
CA TYR A 170 -16.02 7.85 5.51
C TYR A 170 -15.55 6.57 4.80
N GLU A 171 -16.49 5.70 4.42
CA GLU A 171 -16.22 4.51 3.61
C GLU A 171 -16.36 4.87 2.14
N SER A 172 -15.49 4.34 1.28
CA SER A 172 -15.45 4.69 -0.15
C SER A 172 -15.08 3.48 -1.00
N PRO A 173 -15.66 3.33 -2.21
CA PRO A 173 -15.17 2.32 -3.15
C PRO A 173 -13.83 2.78 -3.74
N ILE A 174 -13.00 1.81 -4.15
CA ILE A 174 -11.80 2.08 -4.96
C ILE A 174 -12.04 1.66 -6.40
N SER A 175 -11.55 2.43 -7.37
CA SER A 175 -11.67 2.12 -8.81
C SER A 175 -10.32 1.80 -9.47
N ALA A 176 -9.23 2.13 -8.79
CA ALA A 176 -7.88 1.77 -9.20
C ALA A 176 -6.98 1.52 -7.98
N LEU A 177 -5.87 0.83 -8.19
CA LEU A 177 -4.87 0.60 -7.17
C LEU A 177 -3.46 0.52 -7.74
N THR A 178 -2.48 0.77 -6.87
CA THR A 178 -1.06 0.43 -7.08
C THR A 178 -0.51 -0.26 -5.82
N LEU A 179 0.57 -1.04 -5.96
CA LEU A 179 1.35 -1.51 -4.82
C LEU A 179 2.81 -1.08 -5.00
N ASN A 180 3.38 -0.49 -3.95
CA ASN A 180 4.78 -0.09 -3.88
C ASN A 180 5.50 -0.75 -2.71
N ILE A 181 6.72 -1.22 -2.95
CA ILE A 181 7.65 -1.74 -1.94
C ILE A 181 8.75 -0.69 -1.75
N VAL A 182 8.71 0.01 -0.62
CA VAL A 182 9.45 1.25 -0.39
C VAL A 182 10.00 1.31 1.04
N GLY A 183 10.59 2.45 1.44
CA GLY A 183 10.93 2.71 2.84
C GLY A 183 9.73 2.65 3.78
N ASP A 184 9.99 2.74 5.08
CA ASP A 184 8.96 2.64 6.13
C ASP A 184 7.90 3.75 6.07
N TYR A 185 8.26 5.00 6.34
CA TYR A 185 7.33 6.14 6.39
C TYR A 185 8.06 7.50 6.25
N ASN A 186 7.30 8.60 6.24
CA ASN A 186 7.79 9.98 6.25
C ASN A 186 8.71 10.35 5.08
N GLY A 187 8.49 9.73 3.93
CA GLY A 187 9.28 9.92 2.72
C GLY A 187 10.68 9.31 2.80
N ASN A 188 10.89 8.31 3.66
CA ASN A 188 12.16 7.63 3.75
C ASN A 188 12.46 6.78 2.50
N ASP A 189 13.73 6.75 2.12
CA ASP A 189 14.22 5.96 1.00
C ASP A 189 14.64 4.55 1.47
N GLY A 190 13.96 3.52 0.98
CA GLY A 190 14.29 2.12 1.25
C GLY A 190 15.56 1.70 0.51
N VAL A 191 16.61 1.36 1.27
CA VAL A 191 17.84 0.78 0.73
C VAL A 191 17.87 -0.70 1.09
N PHE A 192 17.57 -1.56 0.12
CA PHE A 192 17.56 -3.00 0.30
C PHE A 192 18.84 -3.65 -0.26
N THR A 193 19.38 -4.64 0.44
CA THR A 193 20.59 -5.37 0.00
C THR A 193 20.29 -6.75 -0.57
N SER A 194 19.06 -7.24 -0.38
CA SER A 194 18.53 -8.48 -0.94
C SER A 194 17.01 -8.39 -0.99
N GLY A 195 16.39 -9.15 -1.90
CA GLY A 195 14.95 -9.22 -2.03
C GLY A 195 14.53 -9.50 -3.46
N SER A 196 13.65 -10.47 -3.61
CA SER A 196 12.91 -10.73 -4.84
C SER A 196 11.69 -11.58 -4.53
N GLY A 197 10.74 -11.60 -5.45
CA GLY A 197 9.56 -12.44 -5.33
C GLY A 197 8.46 -12.03 -6.29
N THR A 198 7.22 -12.27 -5.88
CA THR A 198 6.04 -11.91 -6.66
C THR A 198 5.02 -11.12 -5.85
N ILE A 199 4.25 -10.29 -6.54
CA ILE A 199 3.02 -9.68 -6.06
C ILE A 199 1.88 -10.32 -6.84
N VAL A 200 0.91 -10.92 -6.15
CA VAL A 200 -0.28 -11.51 -6.74
C VAL A 200 -1.48 -10.70 -6.32
N TYR A 201 -2.14 -10.08 -7.29
CA TYR A 201 -3.38 -9.34 -7.12
C TYR A 201 -4.53 -10.26 -7.49
N THR A 202 -5.48 -10.47 -6.58
CA THR A 202 -6.75 -11.17 -6.86
C THR A 202 -7.90 -10.22 -6.60
N ALA A 203 -8.91 -10.22 -7.48
CA ALA A 203 -10.15 -9.45 -7.32
C ALA A 203 -11.36 -10.25 -7.83
N ALA A 204 -12.57 -9.83 -7.46
CA ALA A 204 -13.81 -10.48 -7.90
C ALA A 204 -14.11 -10.23 -9.39
N GLN A 205 -13.49 -9.21 -9.99
CA GLN A 205 -13.66 -8.82 -11.37
C GLN A 205 -12.31 -8.65 -12.09
N PRO A 206 -12.25 -8.81 -13.43
CA PRO A 206 -11.01 -8.66 -14.17
C PRO A 206 -10.43 -7.25 -14.04
N LEU A 207 -9.17 -7.13 -13.64
CA LEU A 207 -8.46 -5.86 -13.59
C LEU A 207 -7.70 -5.62 -14.88
N THR A 208 -7.69 -4.38 -15.36
CA THR A 208 -6.90 -3.91 -16.51
C THR A 208 -5.65 -3.20 -16.02
N VAL A 209 -4.53 -3.46 -16.71
CA VAL A 209 -3.23 -2.84 -16.43
C VAL A 209 -3.11 -1.53 -17.21
N LEU A 210 -2.85 -0.44 -16.51
CA LEU A 210 -2.75 0.92 -17.06
C LEU A 210 -1.40 1.55 -16.72
N THR A 211 -0.86 2.33 -17.66
CA THR A 211 0.44 3.03 -17.53
C THR A 211 0.31 4.46 -17.03
N THR A 212 -0.90 4.97 -16.94
CA THR A 212 -1.22 6.31 -16.47
C THR A 212 -2.33 6.18 -15.44
N GLU A 213 -2.33 7.09 -14.47
CA GLU A 213 -3.44 7.18 -13.54
C GLU A 213 -4.75 7.39 -14.32
N PRO A 214 -5.84 6.67 -13.98
CA PRO A 214 -7.09 6.80 -14.71
C PRO A 214 -7.80 8.13 -14.41
N SER A 215 -8.39 8.78 -15.41
CA SER A 215 -9.07 10.08 -15.22
C SER A 215 -10.33 10.04 -14.36
N TYR A 216 -10.77 8.85 -13.93
CA TYR A 216 -11.95 8.62 -13.09
C TYR A 216 -11.59 8.39 -11.61
N THR A 217 -10.32 8.57 -11.23
CA THR A 217 -9.88 8.56 -9.83
C THR A 217 -9.90 9.96 -9.24
N ALA A 218 -10.32 10.05 -7.98
CA ALA A 218 -10.51 11.33 -7.30
C ALA A 218 -9.21 11.96 -6.73
N PHE A 219 -8.08 11.27 -6.85
CA PHE A 219 -6.78 11.68 -6.29
C PHE A 219 -5.68 11.48 -7.32
N GLN A 220 -4.88 12.52 -7.59
CA GLN A 220 -3.93 12.60 -8.70
C GLN A 220 -2.46 12.61 -8.25
N ASP A 221 -2.10 11.77 -7.29
CA ASP A 221 -0.74 11.68 -6.77
C ASP A 221 -0.41 10.26 -6.28
N GLY A 222 0.71 10.08 -5.58
CA GLY A 222 1.14 8.78 -5.05
C GLY A 222 1.90 8.87 -3.74
N THR A 223 2.60 7.78 -3.47
CA THR A 223 3.46 7.59 -2.30
C THR A 223 4.74 8.42 -2.36
N GLY A 224 5.10 9.08 -1.25
CA GLY A 224 6.35 9.85 -1.12
C GLY A 224 7.59 9.03 -0.76
N GLU A 225 7.45 7.86 -0.13
CA GLU A 225 8.57 6.96 0.19
C GLU A 225 9.13 6.30 -1.07
N THR A 226 10.46 6.24 -1.23
CA THR A 226 11.11 5.64 -2.40
C THR A 226 11.86 4.36 -2.04
N ALA A 227 12.37 3.63 -3.02
CA ALA A 227 13.33 2.54 -2.79
C ALA A 227 14.14 2.15 -4.03
N ASN A 228 15.09 1.23 -3.83
CA ASN A 228 15.85 0.56 -4.89
C ASN A 228 15.13 -0.70 -5.41
N THR A 229 13.80 -0.76 -5.32
CA THR A 229 12.98 -1.85 -5.84
C THR A 229 12.68 -1.66 -7.33
N VAL A 230 12.57 -2.75 -8.07
CA VAL A 230 12.17 -2.78 -9.49
C VAL A 230 11.07 -3.81 -9.71
N TYR A 231 10.12 -3.49 -10.59
CA TYR A 231 8.97 -4.35 -10.88
C TYR A 231 9.03 -4.92 -12.30
N GLY A 232 8.55 -6.15 -12.45
CA GLY A 232 8.35 -6.80 -13.73
C GLY A 232 7.18 -6.19 -14.50
N LYS A 233 7.20 -6.40 -15.82
CA LYS A 233 6.09 -6.02 -16.69
C LYS A 233 4.87 -6.90 -16.45
N LEU A 234 3.69 -6.32 -16.59
CA LEU A 234 2.41 -7.01 -16.42
C LEU A 234 1.78 -7.43 -17.77
N PRO A 235 0.89 -8.45 -17.79
CA PRO A 235 0.24 -8.91 -19.02
C PRO A 235 -0.77 -7.88 -19.56
N VAL A 236 -1.00 -7.91 -20.87
CA VAL A 236 -1.97 -7.01 -21.55
C VAL A 236 -3.44 -7.38 -21.31
N SER A 237 -3.71 -8.63 -20.95
CA SER A 237 -5.07 -9.14 -20.80
C SER A 237 -5.60 -8.85 -19.40
N GLY A 238 -6.83 -8.34 -19.33
CA GLY A 238 -7.55 -8.24 -18.06
C GLY A 238 -7.70 -9.60 -17.40
N SER A 239 -7.54 -9.66 -16.08
CA SER A 239 -7.60 -10.91 -15.32
C SER A 239 -8.07 -10.67 -13.90
N THR A 240 -8.82 -11.63 -13.33
CA THR A 240 -9.15 -11.66 -11.91
C THR A 240 -7.94 -11.97 -11.03
N THR A 241 -6.87 -12.50 -11.64
CA THR A 241 -5.58 -12.76 -10.99
C THR A 241 -4.44 -12.23 -11.84
N ILE A 242 -3.66 -11.30 -11.30
CA ILE A 242 -2.50 -10.70 -11.96
C ILE A 242 -1.27 -10.97 -11.11
N THR A 243 -0.18 -11.43 -11.72
CA THR A 243 1.09 -11.67 -11.03
C THR A 243 2.17 -10.76 -11.59
N GLN A 244 2.85 -10.04 -10.70
CA GLN A 244 4.01 -9.20 -11.01
C GLN A 244 5.24 -9.74 -10.29
N THR A 245 6.39 -9.80 -10.96
CA THR A 245 7.66 -10.05 -10.28
C THR A 245 8.21 -8.76 -9.68
N TRP A 246 9.01 -8.86 -8.63
CA TRP A 246 9.77 -7.74 -8.10
C TRP A 246 11.17 -8.21 -7.67
N SER A 247 12.14 -7.29 -7.67
CA SER A 247 13.49 -7.53 -7.15
C SER A 247 14.14 -6.22 -6.71
N ILE A 248 15.34 -6.32 -6.14
CA ILE A 248 16.20 -5.15 -5.89
C ILE A 248 17.00 -4.82 -7.15
N SER A 249 17.21 -3.53 -7.42
CA SER A 249 18.01 -3.05 -8.55
C SER A 249 19.48 -3.41 -8.38
N ALA A 250 20.15 -3.73 -9.49
CA ALA A 250 21.58 -4.06 -9.49
C ALA A 250 22.48 -2.85 -9.14
N ASP A 251 22.00 -1.63 -9.35
CA ASP A 251 22.68 -0.38 -8.96
C ASP A 251 22.61 -0.12 -7.44
N GLY A 252 21.78 -0.88 -6.71
CA GLY A 252 21.61 -0.81 -5.26
C GLY A 252 21.10 0.53 -4.72
N SER A 253 20.79 1.50 -5.58
CA SER A 253 20.50 2.88 -5.20
C SER A 253 19.01 3.17 -5.33
N PRO A 254 18.37 3.83 -4.35
CA PRO A 254 16.98 4.23 -4.47
C PRO A 254 16.77 5.07 -5.73
N ARG A 255 15.75 4.70 -6.52
CA ARG A 255 15.34 5.53 -7.65
C ARG A 255 14.44 6.63 -7.10
N VAL A 256 15.03 7.81 -6.92
CA VAL A 256 14.32 9.01 -6.50
C VAL A 256 13.48 9.52 -7.67
N GLY A 257 12.17 9.54 -7.49
CA GLY A 257 11.22 10.15 -8.43
C GLY A 257 10.86 9.24 -9.60
N PRO A 258 9.56 9.02 -9.75
CA PRO A 258 8.85 9.96 -10.61
C PRO A 258 7.50 10.51 -10.07
N ALA A 259 7.01 10.07 -8.91
CA ALA A 259 5.83 10.67 -8.28
C ALA A 259 6.22 11.74 -7.24
N ILE A 260 5.58 12.92 -7.26
CA ILE A 260 5.68 13.97 -6.24
C ILE A 260 4.81 13.55 -5.04
N GLY A 261 5.13 12.39 -4.46
CA GLY A 261 4.17 11.73 -3.58
C GLY A 261 3.96 12.37 -2.21
N HIS A 262 2.80 12.09 -1.62
CA HIS A 262 2.49 12.39 -0.24
C HIS A 262 3.24 11.44 0.68
N LYS A 263 3.94 12.01 1.66
CA LYS A 263 4.64 11.25 2.68
C LYS A 263 3.62 10.53 3.56
N LEU A 264 3.85 9.26 3.82
CA LEU A 264 3.21 8.61 4.95
C LEU A 264 3.51 9.43 6.21
N PRO A 265 2.50 9.79 7.00
CA PRO A 265 2.71 10.44 8.27
C PRO A 265 3.54 9.53 9.18
N ILE A 266 4.22 10.13 10.15
CA ILE A 266 4.86 9.36 11.21
C ILE A 266 3.77 8.55 11.94
N PRO A 267 3.84 7.20 11.91
CA PRO A 267 2.85 6.35 12.55
C PRO A 267 2.87 6.55 14.07
N PRO A 268 1.80 6.17 14.79
CA PRO A 268 1.73 6.31 16.25
C PRO A 268 2.96 5.76 16.99
N SER A 269 3.48 4.60 16.59
CA SER A 269 4.74 4.02 17.09
C SER A 269 5.95 4.93 16.87
N GLY A 270 6.08 5.55 15.69
CA GLY A 270 7.19 6.43 15.31
C GLY A 270 7.22 7.75 16.10
N ARG A 271 6.07 8.22 16.58
CA ARG A 271 5.96 9.45 17.40
C ARG A 271 6.59 9.32 18.79
N LYS A 272 6.79 8.10 19.30
CA LYS A 272 7.44 7.87 20.59
C LYS A 272 8.97 8.09 20.51
N ASN A 273 9.56 7.92 19.32
CA ASN A 273 10.99 8.06 19.10
C ASN A 273 11.42 9.49 18.72
N SER A 274 10.49 10.37 18.33
CA SER A 274 10.77 11.78 17.98
C SER A 274 10.81 12.74 19.18
N ARG A 275 10.67 12.23 20.41
CA ARG A 275 10.75 13.01 21.66
C ARG A 275 12.04 12.75 22.47
N LYS A 276 13.10 12.24 21.84
CA LYS A 276 14.43 12.13 22.42
C LYS A 276 15.39 13.09 21.74
#